data_AF-A0A8S2SAH9-F1
#
_entry.id   AF-A0A8S2SAH9-F1
#
_cell.length_a   1.000
_cell.length_b   1.000
_cell.length_c   1.000
_cell.angle_alpha   90.00
_cell.angle_beta   90.00
_cell.angle_gamma   90.00
#
_symmetry.space_group_name_H-M   'P 1'
#
loop_
_entity.id
_entity.type
_entity.pdbx_description
1 polymer ?
#
loop_
_entity_poly.entity_id
_entity_poly.type
_entity_poly.pdbx_seq_one_letter_code
_entity_poly.pdbx_strand_id
1 'polypeptide(L)'
;MSSSNFEMKATINISQNATAGFTFRRSSNGLEYTTLIYDPVSEHLVLNRTYSSLIKAFDHTIIYAKHTLLTTLIDENTTQKELLSLHIFLDNSLLEIYANNRTVMATHI
;
A
#
# COMPACT_ATOMS: atom_id res chain seq x y z
N MET A 1 -19.14 0.40 -19.50
CA MET A 1 -17.79 -0.12 -19.21
C MET A 1 -17.26 0.67 -18.03
N SER A 2 -17.00 0.02 -16.90
CA SER A 2 -16.39 0.70 -15.75
C SER A 2 -14.91 0.94 -16.08
N SER A 3 -14.46 2.19 -16.00
CA SER A 3 -13.02 2.49 -16.03
C SER A 3 -12.35 1.75 -14.87
N SER A 4 -11.38 0.89 -15.16
CA SER A 4 -10.53 0.25 -14.14
C SER A 4 -9.32 1.11 -13.75
N ASN A 5 -9.38 2.40 -14.06
CA ASN A 5 -8.28 3.34 -13.86
C ASN A 5 -8.67 4.36 -12.80
N PHE A 6 -7.79 4.60 -11.83
CA PHE A 6 -7.97 5.66 -10.84
C PHE A 6 -6.63 6.17 -10.32
N GLU A 7 -6.67 7.40 -9.81
CA GLU A 7 -5.63 7.98 -8.95
C GLU A 7 -6.24 8.18 -7.55
N MET A 8 -5.49 7.79 -6.51
CA MET A 8 -5.90 7.97 -5.13
C MET A 8 -4.76 8.61 -4.32
N LYS A 9 -5.12 9.63 -3.54
CA LYS A 9 -4.25 10.20 -2.50
C LYS A 9 -4.88 9.94 -1.15
N ALA A 10 -4.09 9.40 -0.22
CA ALA A 10 -4.53 9.11 1.12
C ALA A 10 -3.47 9.52 2.14
N THR A 11 -3.93 9.89 3.33
CA THR A 11 -3.06 10.13 4.47
C THR A 11 -3.64 9.40 5.67
N ILE A 12 -2.82 8.56 6.30
CA ILE A 12 -3.27 7.65 7.34
C ILE A 12 -2.40 7.88 8.59
N ASN A 13 -3.06 8.11 9.72
CA ASN A 13 -2.39 8.06 11.02
C ASN A 13 -2.28 6.60 11.46
N ILE A 14 -1.06 6.07 11.52
CA ILE A 14 -0.79 4.68 11.87
C ILE A 14 -0.43 4.57 13.35
N SER A 15 -1.27 3.89 14.11
CA SER A 15 -0.96 3.49 15.49
C SER A 15 0.18 2.48 15.53
N GLN A 16 1.00 2.51 16.59
CA GLN A 16 2.23 1.69 16.69
C GLN A 16 2.02 0.17 16.50
N ASN A 17 0.83 -0.36 16.81
CA ASN A 17 0.53 -1.79 16.77
C ASN A 17 -0.65 -2.13 15.83
N ALA A 18 -0.97 -1.26 14.88
CA ALA A 18 -2.07 -1.47 13.95
C ALA A 18 -1.58 -1.37 12.51
N THR A 19 -1.90 -2.38 11.71
CA THR A 19 -1.72 -2.33 10.26
C THR A 19 -2.86 -1.57 9.62
N ALA A 20 -2.58 -0.85 8.53
CA ALA A 20 -3.62 -0.21 7.74
C ALA A 20 -3.21 -0.12 6.26
N GLY A 21 -4.19 0.02 5.37
CA GLY A 21 -3.95 0.18 3.94
C GLY A 21 -5.21 -0.03 3.12
N PHE A 22 -5.06 -0.57 1.91
CA PHE A 22 -6.10 -0.62 0.90
C PHE A 22 -6.18 -1.99 0.22
N THR A 23 -7.38 -2.35 -0.23
CA THR A 23 -7.60 -3.51 -1.11
C THR A 23 -7.99 -3.00 -2.50
N PHE A 24 -7.34 -3.54 -3.53
CA PHE A 24 -7.54 -3.19 -4.93
C PHE A 24 -8.16 -4.35 -5.71
N ARG A 25 -8.91 -4.00 -6.76
CA ARG A 25 -9.49 -4.94 -7.74
C ARG A 25 -10.22 -6.14 -7.12
N ARG A 26 -10.90 -5.93 -5.99
CA ARG A 26 -11.68 -6.99 -5.34
C ARG A 26 -12.87 -7.37 -6.21
N SER A 27 -12.90 -8.61 -6.69
CA SER A 27 -14.03 -9.16 -7.42
C SER A 27 -15.27 -9.28 -6.51
N SER A 28 -16.47 -9.30 -7.11
CA SER A 28 -17.73 -9.43 -6.37
C SER A 28 -17.83 -10.73 -5.56
N ASN A 29 -17.22 -11.80 -6.05
CA ASN A 29 -17.11 -13.09 -5.35
C ASN A 29 -15.92 -13.17 -4.37
N GLY A 30 -15.07 -12.14 -4.31
CA GLY A 30 -13.92 -12.06 -3.42
C GLY A 30 -12.77 -13.02 -3.74
N LEU A 31 -12.76 -13.65 -4.91
CA LEU A 31 -11.71 -14.58 -5.32
C LEU A 31 -10.45 -13.89 -5.86
N GLU A 32 -10.59 -12.70 -6.43
CA GLU A 32 -9.49 -11.90 -6.94
C GLU A 32 -9.40 -10.58 -6.18
N TYR A 33 -8.22 -10.26 -5.66
CA TYR A 33 -7.92 -9.01 -4.97
C TYR A 33 -6.40 -8.85 -4.74
N THR A 34 -5.95 -7.62 -4.56
CA THR A 34 -4.60 -7.30 -4.08
C THR A 34 -4.70 -6.44 -2.83
N THR A 35 -3.89 -6.69 -1.80
CA THR A 35 -3.88 -5.84 -0.60
C THR A 35 -2.54 -5.15 -0.41
N LEU A 36 -2.57 -3.83 -0.19
CA LEU A 36 -1.46 -3.05 0.33
C LEU A 36 -1.71 -2.81 1.81
N ILE A 37 -0.74 -3.15 2.65
CA ILE A 37 -0.75 -2.75 4.06
C ILE A 37 0.58 -2.12 4.43
N TYR A 38 0.56 -1.22 5.39
CA TYR A 38 1.74 -0.82 6.14
C TYR A 38 1.76 -1.58 7.47
N ASP A 39 2.88 -2.22 7.77
CA ASP A 39 3.15 -2.87 9.04
C ASP A 39 4.14 -2.03 9.87
N PRO A 40 3.67 -1.38 10.95
CA PRO A 40 4.53 -0.55 11.78
C PRO A 40 5.54 -1.34 12.64
N VAL A 41 5.35 -2.65 12.82
CA VAL A 41 6.26 -3.48 13.63
C VAL A 41 7.50 -3.86 12.82
N SER A 42 7.30 -4.30 11.58
CA SER A 42 8.39 -4.63 10.67
C SER A 42 8.90 -3.45 9.86
N GLU A 43 8.19 -2.31 9.86
CA GLU A 43 8.44 -1.13 9.03
C GLU A 43 8.45 -1.42 7.53
N HIS A 44 7.47 -2.19 7.08
CA HIS A 44 7.29 -2.53 5.66
C HIS A 44 5.95 -2.05 5.12
N LEU A 45 5.98 -1.58 3.88
CA LEU A 45 4.84 -1.70 2.98
C LEU A 45 4.84 -3.11 2.41
N VAL A 46 3.72 -3.80 2.55
CA VAL A 46 3.52 -5.18 2.10
C VAL A 46 2.40 -5.18 1.07
N LEU A 47 2.73 -5.55 -0.16
CA LEU A 47 1.78 -5.71 -1.25
C LEU A 47 1.56 -7.21 -1.49
N ASN A 48 0.45 -7.73 -0.96
CA ASN A 48 0.05 -9.11 -1.13
C ASN A 48 -0.75 -9.29 -2.43
N ARG A 49 -0.16 -10.03 -3.37
CA ARG A 49 -0.71 -10.36 -4.69
C ARG A 49 -1.03 -11.86 -4.83
N THR A 50 -1.07 -12.63 -3.74
CA THR A 50 -1.34 -14.08 -3.80
C THR A 50 -2.71 -14.43 -4.39
N TYR A 51 -3.61 -13.45 -4.43
CA TYR A 51 -4.96 -13.56 -4.96
C TYR A 51 -5.22 -12.54 -6.08
N SER A 52 -4.19 -11.93 -6.69
CA SER A 52 -4.40 -10.86 -7.67
C SER A 52 -5.07 -11.36 -8.96
N SER A 53 -4.80 -12.62 -9.35
CA SER A 53 -5.45 -13.26 -10.49
C SER A 53 -5.72 -14.76 -10.27
N LEU A 54 -6.76 -15.28 -10.92
CA LEU A 54 -7.00 -16.72 -11.06
C LEU A 54 -6.04 -17.39 -12.07
N ILE A 55 -5.40 -16.61 -12.95
CA ILE A 55 -4.49 -17.12 -13.99
C ILE A 55 -3.15 -17.51 -13.35
N LYS A 56 -2.91 -18.81 -13.23
CA LYS A 56 -1.74 -19.37 -12.51
C LYS A 56 -0.38 -19.08 -13.15
N ALA A 57 -0.34 -18.66 -14.41
CA ALA A 57 0.89 -18.33 -15.10
C ALA A 57 1.50 -16.97 -14.67
N PHE A 58 0.73 -16.12 -13.99
CA PHE A 58 1.24 -14.84 -13.48
C PHE A 58 2.02 -14.99 -12.18
N ASP A 59 2.93 -14.04 -11.94
CA ASP A 59 3.63 -13.92 -10.66
C ASP A 59 2.68 -13.41 -9.58
N HIS A 60 2.61 -14.15 -8.48
CA HIS A 60 1.76 -13.86 -7.32
C HIS A 60 2.58 -13.58 -6.05
N THR A 61 3.89 -13.36 -6.20
CA THR A 61 4.82 -13.16 -5.07
C THR A 61 4.46 -11.90 -4.29
N ILE A 62 4.48 -12.00 -2.96
CA ILE A 62 4.31 -10.84 -2.06
C ILE A 62 5.51 -9.91 -2.24
N ILE A 63 5.25 -8.62 -2.41
CA ILE A 63 6.30 -7.60 -2.50
C ILE A 63 6.42 -6.89 -1.15
N TYR A 64 7.65 -6.70 -0.70
CA TYR A 64 7.99 -5.98 0.52
C TYR A 64 8.86 -4.77 0.17
N ALA A 65 8.52 -3.60 0.71
CA ALA A 65 9.35 -2.41 0.63
C ALA A 65 9.56 -1.86 2.04
N LYS A 66 10.82 -1.69 2.44
CA LYS A 66 11.15 -1.02 3.71
C LYS A 66 10.68 0.43 3.65
N HIS A 67 9.98 0.86 4.70
CA HIS A 67 9.49 2.22 4.83
C HIS A 67 9.37 2.59 6.31
N THR A 68 10.28 3.41 6.81
CA THR A 68 10.19 3.92 8.19
C THR A 68 9.34 5.18 8.20
N LEU A 69 8.36 5.27 9.09
CA LEU A 69 7.66 6.52 9.42
C LEU A 69 8.45 7.25 10.50
N LEU A 70 8.96 8.44 10.18
CA LEU A 70 9.90 9.15 11.04
C LEU A 70 9.19 9.71 12.28
N THR A 71 9.94 9.82 13.37
CA THR A 71 9.49 10.55 14.58
C THR A 71 10.25 11.86 14.64
N THR A 72 9.52 12.98 14.65
CA THR A 72 10.10 14.33 14.73
C THR A 72 9.79 14.96 16.07
N LEU A 73 10.75 15.68 16.63
CA LEU A 73 10.50 16.58 17.77
C LEU A 73 9.79 17.83 17.24
N ILE A 74 8.61 18.12 17.81
CA ILE A 74 7.85 19.34 17.49
C ILE A 74 8.05 20.43 18.55
N ASP A 75 8.41 20.05 19.78
CA ASP A 75 8.87 20.93 20.85
C ASP A 75 9.86 20.17 21.76
N GLU A 76 10.30 20.78 22.86
CA GLU A 76 11.30 20.20 23.78
C GLU A 76 10.90 18.84 24.39
N ASN A 77 9.60 18.53 24.50
CA ASN A 77 9.10 17.32 25.15
C ASN A 77 8.06 16.52 24.33
N THR A 78 7.68 17.00 23.16
CA THR A 78 6.64 16.41 22.33
C THR A 78 7.21 15.91 21.02
N THR A 79 6.94 14.64 20.75
CA THR A 79 7.26 14.00 19.46
C THR A 79 6.00 13.77 18.66
N GLN A 80 6.14 13.81 17.34
CA GLN A 80 5.10 13.46 16.40
C GLN A 80 5.62 12.37 15.46
N LYS A 81 4.83 11.29 15.32
CA LYS A 81 5.09 10.29 14.30
C LYS A 81 4.53 10.77 12.97
N GLU A 82 5.31 10.60 11.91
CA GLU A 82 4.94 10.93 10.54
C GLU A 82 3.70 10.15 10.10
N LEU A 83 2.78 10.83 9.40
CA LEU A 83 1.63 10.18 8.79
C LEU A 83 2.07 9.38 7.56
N LEU A 84 1.44 8.24 7.31
CA LEU A 84 1.64 7.51 6.07
C LEU A 84 0.91 8.27 4.94
N SER A 85 1.66 8.86 4.01
CA SER A 85 1.13 9.56 2.85
C SER A 85 1.28 8.66 1.63
N LEU A 86 0.16 8.31 0.99
CA LEU A 86 0.13 7.43 -0.17
C LEU A 86 -0.41 8.17 -1.39
N HIS A 87 0.27 8.01 -2.51
CA HIS A 87 -0.21 8.42 -3.83
C HIS A 87 -0.16 7.19 -4.74
N ILE A 88 -1.32 6.77 -5.21
CA ILE A 88 -1.53 5.48 -5.86
C ILE A 88 -2.15 5.71 -7.23
N PHE A 89 -1.62 5.03 -8.24
CA PHE A 89 -2.17 4.97 -9.58
C PHE A 89 -2.49 3.52 -9.91
N LEU A 90 -3.70 3.29 -10.41
CA LEU A 90 -4.07 2.05 -11.08
C LEU A 90 -4.41 2.39 -12.53
N ASP A 91 -3.68 1.81 -13.47
CA ASP A 91 -3.94 1.89 -14.91
C ASP A 91 -4.00 0.47 -15.49
N ASN A 92 -5.22 -0.01 -15.73
CA ASN A 92 -5.51 -1.38 -16.12
C ASN A 92 -4.90 -2.37 -15.13
N SER A 93 -3.78 -3.03 -15.47
CA SER A 93 -3.06 -3.94 -14.59
C SER A 93 -1.88 -3.32 -13.87
N LEU A 94 -1.44 -2.12 -14.25
CA LEU A 94 -0.30 -1.45 -13.62
C LEU A 94 -0.73 -0.76 -12.33
N LEU A 95 -0.13 -1.17 -11.21
CA LEU A 95 -0.28 -0.52 -9.91
C LEU A 95 1.04 0.17 -9.54
N GLU A 96 0.98 1.49 -9.37
CA GLU A 96 2.09 2.29 -8.84
C GLU A 96 1.70 2.90 -7.49
N ILE A 97 2.59 2.78 -6.51
CA ILE A 97 2.38 3.25 -5.14
C ILE A 97 3.61 4.06 -4.74
N TYR A 98 3.37 5.32 -4.38
CA TYR A 98 4.36 6.25 -3.85
C TYR A 98 4.02 6.51 -2.38
N ALA A 99 4.95 6.23 -1.48
CA ALA A 99 4.80 6.45 -0.05
C ALA A 99 5.77 7.53 0.44
N ASN A 100 5.19 8.58 1.05
CA ASN A 100 5.86 9.76 1.60
C ASN A 100 6.96 10.32 0.68
N ASN A 101 6.72 10.29 -0.64
CA ASN A 101 7.64 10.75 -1.69
C ASN A 101 9.05 10.12 -1.65
N ARG A 102 9.23 8.97 -0.98
CA ARG A 102 10.55 8.34 -0.77
C ARG A 102 10.61 6.85 -1.07
N THR A 103 9.48 6.16 -1.03
CA THR A 103 9.39 4.74 -1.37
C THR A 103 8.44 4.58 -2.54
N VAL A 104 8.84 3.79 -3.53
CA VAL A 104 8.03 3.51 -4.72
C VAL A 104 7.92 2.01 -4.90
N MET A 105 6.72 1.53 -5.22
CA MET A 105 6.45 0.17 -5.68
C MET A 105 5.66 0.26 -6.98
N ALA A 106 6.12 -0.44 -8.02
CA ALA A 106 5.44 -0.53 -9.30
C ALA A 106 5.35 -2.01 -9.70
N THR A 107 4.14 -2.46 -10.07
CA THR A 107 3.93 -3.87 -10.39
C THR A 107 2.64 -4.11 -11.19
N HIS A 108 2.46 -5.34 -11.68
CA HIS A 108 1.21 -5.78 -12.29
C HIS A 108 0.32 -6.54 -11.28
N ILE A 109 -0.99 -6.27 -11.33
CA ILE A 109 -2.04 -6.89 -10.50
C ILE A 109 -3.28 -7.34 -11.29
#